data_AF-A0A9D2F4N9-F1
#
_entry.id   AF-A0A9D2F4N9-F1
#
_cell.length_a   1.000
_cell.length_b   1.000
_cell.length_c   1.000
_cell.angle_alpha   90.00
_cell.angle_beta   90.00
_cell.angle_gamma   90.00
#
_symmetry.space_group_name_H-M   'P 1'
#
loop_
_entity.id
_entity.type
_entity.pdbx_description
1 polymer ?
#
loop_
_entity_poly.entity_id
_entity_poly.type
_entity_poly.pdbx_seq_one_letter_code
_entity_poly.pdbx_strand_id
1 'polypeptide(L)'
;MHGGLELARPKRRKLRWWWLVLLGMAVFLGALPRLAAALPAGISRADEALAGFFVPQYTRRLTALQQQNAELHSRLAQAETALAENEALRSLLGCERVQGSWQPARVVRCLPQGVTLACRGAMGAAVLDPQGRWAGRVTAVYEDGTCFATLAGQAEDAEAGLAGNCAGLLDIRDGWVLTSLPADSGLAAGTVVTTPEGLWLGTLAEAPTPAADGLTAATPLTDTADLGSTVFFVEN
;
A
#
# COMPACT_ATOMS: atom_id res chain seq x y z
N MET A 1 39.78 4.28 -99.17
CA MET A 1 38.53 4.90 -98.66
C MET A 1 37.49 3.80 -98.64
N HIS A 2 36.93 3.39 -97.48
CA HIS A 2 35.63 2.72 -97.28
C HIS A 2 35.44 2.42 -95.78
N GLY A 3 34.33 2.90 -95.19
CA GLY A 3 33.67 2.42 -93.95
C GLY A 3 34.35 2.75 -92.61
N GLY A 4 33.68 3.21 -91.55
CA GLY A 4 32.28 3.50 -91.25
C GLY A 4 32.21 3.81 -89.75
N LEU A 5 31.66 4.97 -89.36
CA LEU A 5 31.52 5.39 -87.96
C LEU A 5 30.27 4.73 -87.35
N GLU A 6 30.45 3.75 -86.47
CA GLU A 6 29.38 3.26 -85.60
C GLU A 6 29.05 4.31 -84.53
N LEU A 7 27.86 4.91 -84.63
CA LEU A 7 27.28 5.73 -83.58
C LEU A 7 26.63 4.83 -82.52
N ALA A 8 27.20 4.81 -81.32
CA ALA A 8 26.70 4.09 -80.16
C ALA A 8 25.26 4.52 -79.77
N ARG A 9 24.33 3.56 -79.70
CA ARG A 9 22.97 3.75 -79.15
C ARG A 9 23.02 4.03 -77.64
N PRO A 10 22.16 4.92 -77.09
CA PRO A 10 22.33 5.44 -75.74
C PRO A 10 21.71 4.54 -74.65
N LYS A 11 22.45 4.34 -73.55
CA LYS A 11 22.10 3.65 -72.28
C LYS A 11 20.98 4.37 -71.46
N ARG A 12 19.86 4.80 -72.07
CA ARG A 12 18.84 5.64 -71.36
C ARG A 12 17.94 4.92 -70.35
N ARG A 13 17.88 3.59 -70.32
CA ARG A 13 17.02 2.84 -69.37
C ARG A 13 17.56 2.80 -67.93
N LYS A 14 18.89 2.77 -67.74
CA LYS A 14 19.49 2.68 -66.39
C LYS A 14 19.35 3.97 -65.60
N LEU A 15 19.43 5.14 -66.24
CA LEU A 15 19.27 6.44 -65.56
C LEU A 15 17.88 6.61 -64.96
N ARG A 16 16.81 6.23 -65.68
CA ARG A 16 15.43 6.35 -65.20
C ARG A 16 15.16 5.57 -63.91
N TRP A 17 15.76 4.39 -63.77
CA TRP A 17 15.60 3.56 -62.57
C TRP A 17 16.35 4.16 -61.37
N TRP A 18 17.54 4.73 -61.60
CA TRP A 18 18.29 5.46 -60.57
C TRP A 18 17.53 6.69 -60.05
N TRP A 19 16.85 7.44 -60.93
CA TRP A 19 16.01 8.56 -60.52
C TRP A 19 14.80 8.14 -59.68
N LEU A 20 14.17 7.00 -60.00
CA LEU A 20 13.08 6.45 -59.18
C LEU A 20 13.58 5.99 -57.80
N VAL A 21 14.76 5.38 -57.73
CA VAL A 21 15.41 4.99 -56.46
C VAL A 21 15.76 6.22 -55.62
N LEU A 22 16.35 7.26 -56.22
CA LEU A 22 16.67 8.51 -55.53
C LEU A 22 15.42 9.24 -55.04
N LEU A 23 14.34 9.25 -55.82
CA LEU A 23 13.09 9.87 -55.44
C LEU A 23 12.40 9.09 -54.31
N GLY A 24 12.41 7.76 -54.37
CA GLY A 24 11.93 6.90 -53.28
C GLY A 24 12.73 7.11 -51.98
N MET A 25 14.06 7.22 -52.09
CA MET A 25 14.93 7.49 -50.96
C MET A 25 14.70 8.89 -50.35
N ALA A 26 14.50 9.92 -51.18
CA ALA A 26 14.19 11.27 -50.74
C ALA A 26 12.83 11.35 -50.03
N VAL A 27 11.81 10.65 -50.54
CA VAL A 27 10.50 10.53 -49.89
C VAL A 27 10.62 9.81 -48.54
N PHE A 28 11.41 8.73 -48.48
CA PHE A 28 11.63 7.98 -47.24
C PHE A 28 12.35 8.81 -46.18
N LEU A 29 13.42 9.54 -46.56
CA LEU A 29 14.13 10.47 -45.68
C LEU A 29 13.25 11.63 -45.21
N GLY A 30 12.36 12.15 -46.08
CA GLY A 30 11.40 13.19 -45.73
C GLY A 30 10.26 12.70 -44.82
N ALA A 31 9.91 11.41 -44.90
CA ALA A 31 8.89 10.79 -44.04
C ALA A 31 9.45 10.29 -42.69
N LEU A 32 10.76 10.07 -42.60
CA LEU A 32 11.48 9.62 -41.40
C LEU A 32 11.13 10.41 -40.12
N PRO A 33 11.10 11.77 -40.10
CA PRO A 33 10.73 12.51 -38.90
C PRO A 33 9.27 12.32 -38.48
N ARG A 34 8.36 12.11 -39.44
CA ARG A 34 6.95 11.82 -39.15
C ARG A 34 6.76 10.41 -38.61
N LEU A 35 7.53 9.44 -39.12
CA LEU A 35 7.56 8.09 -38.59
C LEU A 35 8.16 8.05 -37.19
N ALA A 36 9.26 8.79 -36.95
CA ALA A 36 9.90 8.89 -35.64
C ALA A 36 8.97 9.49 -34.57
N ALA A 37 8.18 10.50 -34.92
CA ALA A 37 7.17 11.07 -34.03
C ALA A 37 5.99 10.12 -33.75
N ALA A 38 5.69 9.20 -34.67
CA ALA A 38 4.62 8.22 -34.53
C ALA A 38 5.06 6.89 -33.87
N LEU A 39 6.36 6.60 -33.83
CA LEU A 39 6.94 5.43 -33.16
C LEU A 39 6.46 5.25 -31.70
N PRO A 40 6.49 6.28 -30.82
CA PRO A 40 6.04 6.08 -29.43
C PRO A 40 4.57 5.68 -29.34
N ALA A 41 3.71 6.27 -30.18
CA ALA A 41 2.29 5.90 -30.26
C ALA A 41 2.05 4.52 -30.90
N GLY A 42 2.92 4.09 -31.82
CA GLY A 42 2.88 2.76 -32.42
C GLY A 42 3.33 1.67 -31.45
N ILE A 43 4.38 1.95 -30.67
CA ILE A 43 4.90 1.05 -29.64
C ILE A 43 3.87 0.88 -28.52
N SER A 44 3.24 1.96 -28.05
CA SER A 44 2.20 1.87 -27.01
C SER A 44 1.00 1.05 -27.46
N ARG A 45 0.56 1.19 -28.72
CA ARG A 45 -0.53 0.38 -29.28
C ARG A 45 -0.16 -1.09 -29.47
N ALA A 46 1.07 -1.37 -29.87
CA ALA A 46 1.56 -2.74 -29.99
C ALA A 46 1.66 -3.42 -28.62
N ASP A 47 2.13 -2.69 -27.62
CA ASP A 47 2.21 -3.15 -26.24
C ASP A 47 0.82 -3.39 -25.63
N GLU A 48 -0.14 -2.48 -25.84
CA GLU A 48 -1.55 -2.67 -25.45
C GLU A 48 -2.20 -3.89 -26.12
N ALA A 49 -1.94 -4.11 -27.41
CA ALA A 49 -2.46 -5.26 -28.16
C ALA A 49 -1.83 -6.58 -27.69
N LEU A 50 -0.53 -6.59 -27.43
CA LEU A 50 0.19 -7.76 -26.90
C LEU A 50 -0.25 -8.06 -25.46
N ALA A 51 -0.35 -7.05 -24.61
CA ALA A 51 -0.85 -7.19 -23.24
C ALA A 51 -2.30 -7.68 -23.21
N GLY A 52 -3.17 -7.15 -24.08
CA GLY A 52 -4.55 -7.62 -24.22
C GLY A 52 -4.66 -9.07 -24.72
N PHE A 53 -3.70 -9.53 -25.52
CA PHE A 53 -3.64 -10.90 -26.03
C PHE A 53 -3.11 -11.89 -24.99
N PHE A 54 -2.06 -11.54 -24.23
CA PHE A 54 -1.41 -12.45 -23.29
C PHE A 54 -1.96 -12.40 -21.86
N VAL A 55 -2.43 -11.23 -21.40
CA VAL A 55 -2.92 -11.04 -20.03
C VAL A 55 -4.23 -10.24 -20.10
N PRO A 56 -5.39 -10.92 -20.25
CA PRO A 56 -6.67 -10.23 -20.28
C PRO A 56 -6.84 -9.34 -19.03
N GLN A 57 -7.32 -8.12 -19.24
CA GLN A 57 -7.53 -7.09 -18.21
C GLN A 57 -6.26 -6.45 -17.61
N TYR A 58 -5.06 -6.72 -18.12
CA TYR A 58 -3.83 -6.09 -17.62
C TYR A 58 -3.88 -4.56 -17.62
N THR A 59 -4.27 -3.96 -18.74
CA THR A 59 -4.39 -2.50 -18.87
C THR A 59 -5.44 -1.92 -17.92
N ARG A 60 -6.54 -2.64 -17.66
CA ARG A 60 -7.56 -2.24 -16.67
C ARG A 60 -7.04 -2.31 -15.24
N ARG A 61 -6.27 -3.35 -14.89
CA ARG A 61 -5.65 -3.47 -13.56
C ARG A 61 -4.58 -2.40 -13.36
N LEU A 62 -3.75 -2.15 -14.37
CA LEU A 62 -2.71 -1.13 -14.30
C LEU A 62 -3.30 0.27 -14.09
N THR A 63 -4.34 0.62 -14.86
CA THR A 63 -5.04 1.90 -14.71
C THR A 63 -5.73 2.03 -13.35
N ALA A 64 -6.37 0.97 -12.85
CA ALA A 64 -6.95 0.96 -11.51
C ALA A 64 -5.90 1.17 -10.40
N LEU A 65 -4.75 0.48 -10.49
CA LEU A 65 -3.65 0.66 -9.54
C LEU A 65 -3.03 2.05 -9.61
N GLN A 66 -2.89 2.62 -10.82
CA GLN A 66 -2.42 3.99 -10.99
C GLN A 66 -3.36 5.02 -10.37
N GLN A 67 -4.67 4.83 -10.55
CA GLN A 67 -5.69 5.69 -9.92
C GLN A 67 -5.65 5.58 -8.40
N GLN A 68 -5.60 4.36 -7.86
CA GLN A 68 -5.49 4.13 -6.42
C GLN A 68 -4.21 4.76 -5.85
N ASN A 69 -3.08 4.62 -6.54
CA ASN A 69 -1.82 5.20 -6.08
C ASN A 69 -1.87 6.73 -6.09
N ALA A 70 -2.43 7.35 -7.13
CA ALA A 70 -2.64 8.79 -7.17
C ALA A 70 -3.56 9.28 -6.05
N GLU A 71 -4.63 8.54 -5.76
CA GLU A 71 -5.52 8.82 -4.64
C GLU A 71 -4.79 8.73 -3.29
N LEU A 72 -4.01 7.68 -3.07
CA LEU A 72 -3.20 7.52 -1.85
C LEU A 72 -2.21 8.68 -1.68
N HIS A 73 -1.49 9.06 -2.74
CA HIS A 73 -0.60 10.23 -2.69
C HIS A 73 -1.34 11.52 -2.36
N SER A 74 -2.56 11.71 -2.87
CA SER A 74 -3.37 12.88 -2.53
C SER A 74 -3.78 12.90 -1.06
N ARG A 75 -4.12 11.73 -0.50
CA ARG A 75 -4.47 11.58 0.92
C ARG A 75 -3.26 11.82 1.82
N LEU A 76 -2.08 11.32 1.43
CA LEU A 76 -0.83 11.58 2.16
C LEU A 76 -0.49 13.07 2.18
N ALA A 77 -0.58 13.75 1.03
CA ALA A 77 -0.33 15.19 0.96
C ALA A 77 -1.30 16.00 1.82
N GLN A 78 -2.58 15.60 1.87
CA GLN A 78 -3.57 16.22 2.77
C GLN A 78 -3.22 15.98 4.24
N ALA A 79 -2.82 14.75 4.59
CA ALA A 79 -2.44 14.40 5.96
C ALA A 79 -1.18 15.15 6.42
N GLU A 80 -0.18 15.34 5.55
CA GLU A 80 1.05 16.09 5.87
C GLU A 80 0.76 17.50 6.36
N THR A 81 -0.23 18.19 5.77
CA THR A 81 -0.62 19.53 6.22
C THR A 81 -1.18 19.52 7.65
N ALA A 82 -2.07 18.57 7.96
CA ALA A 82 -2.64 18.41 9.29
C ALA A 82 -1.58 17.98 10.33
N LEU A 83 -0.62 17.15 9.94
CA LEU A 83 0.48 16.74 10.79
C LEU A 83 1.42 17.92 11.12
N ALA A 84 1.73 18.75 10.12
CA ALA A 84 2.56 19.95 10.33
C ALA A 84 1.90 20.97 11.26
N GLU A 85 0.58 21.18 11.11
CA GLU A 85 -0.18 22.03 12.04
C GLU A 85 -0.18 21.44 13.45
N ASN A 86 -0.43 20.13 13.59
CA ASN A 86 -0.45 19.46 14.89
C ASN A 86 0.92 19.54 15.59
N GLU A 87 2.01 19.41 14.84
CA GLU A 87 3.38 19.58 15.35
C GLU A 87 3.65 21.02 15.79
N ALA A 88 3.18 22.01 15.02
CA ALA A 88 3.28 23.41 15.41
C ALA A 88 2.51 23.70 16.71
N LEU A 89 1.29 23.17 16.86
CA LEU A 89 0.49 23.29 18.09
C LEU A 89 1.18 22.62 19.28
N ARG A 90 1.75 21.43 19.07
CA ARG A 90 2.54 20.71 20.08
C ARG A 90 3.74 21.52 20.55
N SER A 91 4.50 22.07 19.62
CA SER A 91 5.63 22.96 19.91
C SER A 91 5.20 24.19 20.72
N LEU A 92 4.08 24.82 20.36
CA LEU A 92 3.52 25.95 21.10
C LEU A 92 3.11 25.59 22.54
N LEU A 93 2.55 24.39 22.73
CA LEU A 93 2.11 23.90 24.04
C LEU A 93 3.23 23.24 24.85
N GLY A 94 4.43 23.08 24.29
CA GLY A 94 5.53 22.35 24.92
C GLY A 94 5.21 20.87 25.14
N CYS A 95 4.34 20.29 24.32
CA CYS A 95 3.93 18.90 24.39
C CYS A 95 4.60 18.11 23.26
N GLU A 96 5.49 17.18 23.57
CA GLU A 96 6.12 16.33 22.56
C GLU A 96 5.32 15.05 22.33
N ARG A 97 5.35 14.55 21.10
CA ARG A 97 4.88 13.19 20.79
C ARG A 97 6.09 12.27 20.76
N VAL A 98 6.04 11.19 21.54
CA VAL A 98 7.00 10.10 21.40
C VAL A 98 6.78 9.46 20.04
N GLN A 99 7.76 9.60 19.13
CA GLN A 99 7.79 8.86 17.88
C GLN A 99 8.68 7.64 18.07
N GLY A 100 8.08 6.45 18.14
CA GLY A 100 8.80 5.20 18.14
C GLY A 100 9.42 4.89 16.77
N SER A 101 10.63 4.32 16.77
CA SER A 101 11.18 3.70 15.56
C SER A 101 10.71 2.24 15.50
N TRP A 102 10.40 1.74 14.31
CA TRP A 102 9.86 0.40 14.13
C TRP A 102 10.91 -0.53 13.52
N GLN A 103 11.10 -1.70 14.11
CA GLN A 103 11.96 -2.75 13.54
C GLN A 103 11.13 -3.94 13.05
N PRO A 104 11.39 -4.47 11.84
CA PRO A 104 10.82 -5.73 11.43
C PRO A 104 11.42 -6.88 12.24
N ALA A 105 10.59 -7.78 12.72
CA ALA A 105 10.98 -8.93 13.52
C ALA A 105 10.32 -10.20 13.00
N ARG A 106 11.16 -11.19 12.64
CA ARG A 106 10.68 -12.49 12.16
C ARG A 106 10.24 -13.36 13.34
N VAL A 107 9.16 -14.11 13.18
CA VAL A 107 8.73 -15.12 14.14
C VAL A 107 9.75 -16.26 14.18
N VAL A 108 10.34 -16.48 15.37
CA VAL A 108 11.27 -17.56 15.67
C VAL A 108 10.50 -18.79 16.17
N ARG A 109 9.49 -18.56 17.00
CA ARG A 109 8.65 -19.61 17.59
C ARG A 109 7.24 -19.10 17.79
N CYS A 110 6.26 -19.94 17.49
CA CYS A 110 4.85 -19.67 17.79
C CYS A 110 4.41 -20.56 18.97
N LEU A 111 3.77 -19.94 19.97
CA LEU A 111 3.19 -20.59 21.14
C LEU A 111 1.69 -20.24 21.22
N PRO A 112 0.87 -21.01 21.96
CA PRO A 112 -0.55 -20.71 22.10
C PRO A 112 -0.83 -19.28 22.61
N GLN A 113 -0.02 -18.83 23.57
CA GLN A 113 -0.17 -17.53 24.23
C GLN A 113 0.52 -16.35 23.50
N GLY A 114 1.24 -16.60 22.41
CA GLY A 114 1.98 -15.54 21.71
C GLY A 114 3.16 -16.03 20.87
N VAL A 115 4.05 -15.12 20.49
CA VAL A 115 5.15 -15.39 19.55
C VAL A 115 6.49 -14.90 20.08
N THR A 116 7.53 -15.69 19.85
CA THR A 116 8.91 -15.24 20.02
C THR A 116 9.39 -14.62 18.73
N LEU A 117 9.88 -13.39 18.79
CA LEU A 117 10.33 -12.60 17.66
C LEU A 117 11.85 -12.36 17.74
N ALA A 118 12.51 -12.36 16.58
CA ALA A 118 13.92 -12.03 16.45
C ALA A 118 14.11 -10.50 16.52
N CYS A 119 14.02 -9.95 17.74
CA CYS A 119 13.98 -8.51 17.99
C CYS A 119 14.58 -8.14 19.36
N ARG A 120 15.05 -6.90 19.49
CA ARG A 120 15.46 -6.29 20.77
C ARG A 120 14.47 -5.23 21.25
N GLY A 121 13.18 -5.54 21.18
CA GLY A 121 12.11 -4.64 21.64
C GLY A 121 12.12 -4.50 23.15
N ALA A 122 11.70 -3.34 23.65
CA ALA A 122 11.53 -3.10 25.08
C ALA A 122 10.29 -3.83 25.63
N MET A 123 10.28 -4.09 26.95
CA MET A 123 9.07 -4.58 27.62
C MET A 123 7.94 -3.55 27.47
N GLY A 124 6.74 -4.00 27.09
CA GLY A 124 5.57 -3.16 26.84
C GLY A 124 5.50 -2.58 25.41
N ALA A 125 6.56 -2.72 24.62
CA ALA A 125 6.60 -2.22 23.24
C ALA A 125 5.45 -2.78 22.40
N ALA A 126 4.84 -1.92 21.58
CA ALA A 126 3.77 -2.32 20.70
C ALA A 126 4.29 -3.24 19.57
N VAL A 127 3.43 -4.17 19.17
CA VAL A 127 3.68 -5.11 18.07
C VAL A 127 2.60 -4.96 17.02
N LEU A 128 2.99 -4.71 15.78
CA LEU A 128 2.10 -4.55 14.63
C LEU A 128 2.28 -5.70 13.63
N ASP A 129 1.21 -6.05 12.94
CA ASP A 129 1.28 -6.90 11.76
C ASP A 129 1.94 -6.15 10.57
N PRO A 130 2.20 -6.82 9.43
CA PRO A 130 2.79 -6.17 8.27
C PRO A 130 1.96 -5.06 7.64
N GLN A 131 0.68 -4.94 7.98
CA GLN A 131 -0.21 -3.90 7.51
C GLN A 131 -0.27 -2.70 8.47
N GLY A 132 0.48 -2.75 9.59
CA GLY A 132 0.53 -1.69 10.60
C GLY A 132 -0.62 -1.76 11.62
N ARG A 133 -1.31 -2.90 11.71
CA ARG A 133 -2.41 -3.11 12.66
C ARG A 133 -1.88 -3.70 13.96
N TRP A 134 -2.41 -3.23 15.08
CA TRP A 134 -1.97 -3.66 16.41
C TRP A 134 -2.27 -5.14 16.63
N ALA A 135 -1.21 -5.89 16.88
CA ALA A 135 -1.23 -7.34 17.05
C ALA A 135 -0.93 -7.77 18.49
N GLY A 136 -0.40 -6.88 19.34
CA GLY A 136 -0.09 -7.20 20.74
C GLY A 136 1.03 -6.35 21.32
N ARG A 137 1.65 -6.85 22.40
CA ARG A 137 2.75 -6.18 23.11
C ARG A 137 3.86 -7.15 23.50
N VAL A 138 5.08 -6.64 23.58
CA VAL A 138 6.22 -7.38 24.13
C VAL A 138 6.03 -7.56 25.64
N THR A 139 6.03 -8.80 26.12
CA THR A 139 5.87 -9.13 27.54
C THR A 139 7.09 -9.79 28.17
N ALA A 140 8.05 -10.26 27.36
CA ALA A 140 9.36 -10.66 27.86
C ALA A 140 10.48 -10.30 26.86
N VAL A 141 11.67 -10.03 27.39
CA VAL A 141 12.86 -9.75 26.59
C VAL A 141 13.95 -10.71 27.05
N TYR A 142 14.65 -11.33 26.10
CA TYR A 142 15.68 -12.32 26.37
C TYR A 142 17.08 -11.80 26.01
N GLU A 143 18.09 -12.32 26.69
CA GLU A 143 19.49 -11.91 26.50
C GLU A 143 20.06 -12.34 25.13
N ASP A 144 19.44 -13.32 24.47
CA ASP A 144 19.84 -13.82 23.16
C ASP A 144 19.43 -12.89 21.99
N GLY A 145 18.84 -11.73 22.31
CA GLY A 145 18.37 -10.77 21.31
C GLY A 145 17.03 -11.16 20.67
N THR A 146 16.24 -11.98 21.36
CA THR A 146 14.84 -12.24 21.04
C THR A 146 13.91 -11.62 22.08
N CYS A 147 12.66 -11.40 21.68
CA CYS A 147 11.61 -10.83 22.51
C CYS A 147 10.36 -11.73 22.41
N PHE A 148 9.62 -11.92 23.49
CA PHE A 148 8.32 -12.59 23.48
C PHE A 148 7.21 -11.55 23.46
N ALA A 149 6.33 -11.66 22.47
CA ALA A 149 5.14 -10.84 22.34
C ALA A 149 3.91 -11.66 22.67
N THR A 150 3.10 -11.14 23.59
CA THR A 150 1.75 -11.64 23.82
C THR A 150 0.83 -11.02 22.77
N LEU A 151 0.20 -11.87 21.97
CA LEU A 151 -0.68 -11.42 20.91
C LEU A 151 -2.05 -11.02 21.48
N ALA A 152 -2.73 -10.16 20.72
CA ALA A 152 -4.07 -9.70 21.01
C ALA A 152 -5.00 -10.89 21.33
N GLY A 153 -5.70 -10.83 22.46
CA GLY A 153 -6.61 -11.89 22.92
C GLY A 153 -5.96 -13.00 23.73
N GLN A 154 -4.62 -13.01 23.84
CA GLN A 154 -3.87 -13.93 24.71
C GLN A 154 -3.34 -13.26 25.98
N ALA A 155 -3.47 -11.93 26.07
CA ALA A 155 -3.13 -11.17 27.27
C ALA A 155 -4.25 -11.28 28.30
N GLU A 156 -3.88 -11.37 29.58
CA GLU A 156 -4.84 -11.25 30.70
C GLU A 156 -5.43 -9.84 30.78
N ASP A 157 -4.67 -8.84 30.33
CA ASP A 157 -5.09 -7.44 30.28
C ASP A 157 -5.81 -7.13 28.95
N ALA A 158 -7.03 -6.60 29.07
CA ALA A 158 -7.78 -6.10 27.92
C ALA A 158 -7.16 -4.80 27.40
N GLU A 159 -6.89 -4.71 26.10
CA GLU A 159 -6.40 -3.49 25.47
C GLU A 159 -7.57 -2.49 25.29
N ALA A 160 -7.34 -1.21 25.59
CA ALA A 160 -8.34 -0.18 25.38
C ALA A 160 -8.45 0.18 23.89
N GLY A 161 -9.68 0.38 23.41
CA GLY A 161 -9.97 0.87 22.06
C GLY A 161 -10.75 2.18 22.09
N LEU A 162 -10.27 3.16 21.34
CA LEU A 162 -10.89 4.48 21.19
C LEU A 162 -11.61 4.54 19.85
N ALA A 163 -12.92 4.78 19.87
CA ALA A 163 -13.77 4.89 18.69
C ALA A 163 -14.55 6.21 18.74
N GLY A 164 -14.22 7.15 17.86
CA GLY A 164 -14.77 8.51 17.92
C GLY A 164 -14.45 9.18 19.26
N ASN A 165 -15.48 9.51 20.04
CA ASN A 165 -15.38 10.08 21.38
C ASN A 165 -15.57 9.05 22.51
N CYS A 166 -15.72 7.77 22.17
CA CYS A 166 -15.98 6.70 23.11
C CYS A 166 -14.74 5.83 23.33
N ALA A 167 -14.63 5.25 24.52
CA ALA A 167 -13.64 4.24 24.85
C ALA A 167 -14.35 2.92 25.15
N GLY A 168 -13.75 1.82 24.73
CA GLY A 168 -14.18 0.46 25.02
C GLY A 168 -12.99 -0.44 25.32
N LEU A 169 -13.27 -1.70 25.62
CA LEU A 169 -12.27 -2.73 25.88
C LEU A 169 -12.32 -3.78 24.77
N LEU A 170 -11.16 -4.06 24.21
CA LEU A 170 -11.00 -5.11 23.21
C LEU A 170 -11.12 -6.48 23.88
N ASP A 171 -12.09 -7.26 23.44
CA ASP A 171 -12.22 -8.68 23.73
C ASP A 171 -11.99 -9.47 22.45
N ILE A 172 -11.18 -10.53 22.53
CA ILE A 172 -10.85 -11.39 21.38
C ILE A 172 -11.23 -12.85 21.64
N ARG A 173 -11.82 -13.17 22.81
CA ARG A 173 -12.21 -14.54 23.16
C ARG A 173 -13.16 -15.17 22.13
N ASP A 174 -14.11 -14.38 21.65
CA ASP A 174 -15.09 -14.77 20.64
C ASP A 174 -14.87 -14.03 19.30
N GLY A 175 -13.61 -13.68 19.01
CA GLY A 175 -13.23 -12.83 17.88
C GLY A 175 -13.09 -11.36 18.28
N TRP A 176 -12.58 -10.53 17.37
CA TRP A 176 -12.29 -9.12 17.66
C TRP A 176 -13.57 -8.32 17.89
N VAL A 177 -13.85 -8.01 19.16
CA VAL A 177 -15.04 -7.27 19.59
C VAL A 177 -14.62 -6.12 20.49
N LEU A 178 -15.12 -4.92 20.21
CA LEU A 178 -15.00 -3.80 21.13
C LEU A 178 -16.22 -3.81 22.06
N THR A 179 -15.97 -4.03 23.35
CA THR A 179 -16.99 -4.13 24.39
C THR A 179 -16.97 -2.90 25.30
N SER A 180 -17.91 -2.82 26.24
CA SER A 180 -17.95 -1.78 27.27
C SER A 180 -18.08 -0.35 26.72
N LEU A 181 -18.58 -0.21 25.47
CA LEU A 181 -18.91 1.09 24.90
C LEU A 181 -20.16 1.65 25.57
N PRO A 182 -20.36 2.98 25.63
CA PRO A 182 -21.64 3.54 26.06
C PRO A 182 -22.79 3.05 25.18
N ALA A 183 -23.91 2.62 25.79
CA ALA A 183 -25.09 2.18 25.05
C ALA A 183 -25.67 3.27 24.12
N ASP A 184 -25.46 4.53 24.47
CA ASP A 184 -25.88 5.73 23.72
C ASP A 184 -24.76 6.34 22.88
N SER A 185 -23.69 5.59 22.59
CA SER A 185 -22.49 6.08 21.89
C SER A 185 -22.75 6.72 20.52
N GLY A 186 -23.83 6.33 19.83
CA GLY A 186 -24.18 6.87 18.51
C GLY A 186 -23.16 6.56 17.41
N LEU A 187 -22.24 5.63 17.65
CA LEU A 187 -21.20 5.25 16.69
C LEU A 187 -21.82 4.49 15.51
N ALA A 188 -21.26 4.73 14.33
CA ALA A 188 -21.69 4.07 13.11
C ALA A 188 -20.69 2.98 12.67
N ALA A 189 -21.17 2.04 11.86
CA ALA A 189 -20.32 1.10 11.15
C ALA A 189 -19.25 1.85 10.34
N GLY A 190 -18.04 1.30 10.28
CA GLY A 190 -16.87 1.89 9.62
C GLY A 190 -16.12 2.92 10.47
N THR A 191 -16.57 3.23 11.69
CA THR A 191 -15.81 4.10 12.60
C THR A 191 -14.45 3.46 12.92
N VAL A 192 -13.38 4.24 12.79
CA VAL A 192 -12.01 3.80 13.10
C VAL A 192 -11.85 3.61 14.60
N VAL A 193 -11.16 2.52 14.97
CA VAL A 193 -10.78 2.21 16.34
C VAL A 193 -9.26 2.19 16.47
N THR A 194 -8.74 2.91 17.46
CA THR A 194 -7.31 2.94 17.77
C THR A 194 -7.01 2.59 19.21
N THR A 195 -5.80 2.10 19.51
CA THR A 195 -5.29 2.06 20.88
C THR A 195 -5.15 3.50 21.43
N PRO A 196 -4.95 3.70 22.75
CA PRO A 196 -4.66 5.02 23.31
C PRO A 196 -3.39 5.66 22.76
N GLU A 197 -2.45 4.85 22.28
CA GLU A 197 -1.21 5.28 21.63
C GLU A 197 -1.43 5.71 20.16
N GLY A 198 -2.63 5.50 19.63
CA GLY A 198 -3.02 5.84 18.26
C GLY A 198 -2.69 4.76 17.24
N LEU A 199 -2.50 3.51 17.66
CA LEU A 199 -2.26 2.37 16.77
C LEU A 199 -3.58 1.79 16.27
N TRP A 200 -3.60 1.34 15.01
CA TRP A 200 -4.82 0.83 14.39
C TRP A 200 -5.27 -0.49 15.03
N LEU A 201 -6.48 -0.53 15.61
CA LEU A 201 -7.09 -1.76 16.09
C LEU A 201 -8.03 -2.39 15.07
N GLY A 202 -8.73 -1.55 14.30
CA GLY A 202 -9.70 -1.98 13.29
C GLY A 202 -10.73 -0.90 13.00
N THR A 203 -11.83 -1.32 12.39
CA THR A 203 -13.03 -0.51 12.17
C THR A 203 -14.24 -1.23 12.72
N LEU A 204 -15.24 -0.49 13.21
CA LEU A 204 -16.50 -1.11 13.65
C LEU A 204 -17.17 -1.80 12.46
N ALA A 205 -17.40 -3.10 12.53
CA ALA A 205 -18.04 -3.83 11.44
C ALA A 205 -19.53 -3.46 11.31
N GLU A 206 -20.16 -3.09 12.43
CA GLU A 206 -21.55 -2.65 12.51
C GLU A 206 -21.72 -1.54 13.56
N ALA A 207 -22.94 -1.03 13.72
CA ALA A 207 -23.23 -0.09 14.81
C ALA A 207 -23.28 -0.83 16.16
N PRO A 208 -22.80 -0.24 17.27
CA PRO A 208 -22.81 -0.90 18.57
C PRO A 208 -24.22 -1.34 19.00
N THR A 209 -24.34 -2.62 19.35
CA THR A 209 -25.57 -3.19 19.89
C THR A 209 -25.56 -3.12 21.41
N PRO A 210 -26.59 -2.52 22.05
CA PRO A 210 -26.69 -2.48 23.50
C PRO A 210 -26.73 -3.89 24.11
N ALA A 211 -25.99 -4.08 25.18
CA ALA A 211 -26.01 -5.29 25.99
C ALA A 211 -27.26 -5.35 26.86
N ALA A 212 -27.50 -6.51 27.48
CA ALA A 212 -28.67 -6.75 28.33
C ALA A 212 -28.72 -5.86 29.58
N ASP A 213 -27.58 -5.30 30.00
CA ASP A 213 -27.50 -4.36 31.12
C ASP A 213 -28.09 -2.98 30.79
N GLY A 214 -28.31 -2.66 29.51
CA GLY A 214 -28.78 -1.37 29.04
C GLY A 214 -27.82 -0.20 29.26
N LEU A 215 -26.59 -0.47 29.73
CA LEU A 215 -25.56 0.53 30.02
C LEU A 215 -24.44 0.48 29.00
N THR A 216 -24.09 -0.73 28.57
CA THR A 216 -22.98 -0.96 27.65
C THR A 216 -23.47 -1.41 26.29
N ALA A 217 -22.62 -1.25 25.29
CA ALA A 217 -22.78 -1.81 23.97
C ALA A 217 -21.49 -2.53 23.56
N ALA A 218 -21.65 -3.44 22.61
CA ALA A 218 -20.54 -4.13 21.98
C ALA A 218 -20.71 -4.14 20.46
N THR A 219 -19.60 -4.25 19.74
CA THR A 219 -19.60 -4.41 18.29
C THR A 219 -18.37 -5.18 17.83
N PRO A 220 -18.51 -6.09 16.85
CA PRO A 220 -17.37 -6.68 16.19
C PRO A 220 -16.53 -5.63 15.45
N LEU A 221 -15.23 -5.92 15.34
CA LEU A 221 -14.28 -5.19 14.53
C LEU A 221 -13.97 -5.96 13.24
N THR A 222 -13.72 -5.21 12.18
CA THR A 222 -13.16 -5.70 10.91
C THR A 222 -11.87 -4.94 10.62
N ASP A 223 -11.10 -5.41 9.63
CA ASP A 223 -9.80 -4.83 9.28
C ASP A 223 -8.82 -4.87 10.48
N THR A 224 -8.79 -6.02 11.17
CA THR A 224 -7.96 -6.26 12.35
C THR A 224 -6.65 -6.97 12.01
N ALA A 225 -5.74 -7.10 12.97
CA ALA A 225 -4.41 -7.63 12.73
C ALA A 225 -4.38 -9.12 12.34
N ASP A 226 -3.49 -9.47 11.40
CA ASP A 226 -3.19 -10.87 11.09
C ASP A 226 -2.23 -11.48 12.12
N LEU A 227 -2.80 -12.17 13.10
CA LEU A 227 -2.05 -12.86 14.15
C LEU A 227 -1.28 -14.10 13.65
N GLY A 228 -1.55 -14.55 12.41
CA GLY A 228 -0.86 -15.66 11.76
C GLY A 228 0.38 -15.25 10.97
N SER A 229 0.76 -13.97 10.99
CA SER A 229 1.88 -13.45 10.22
C SER A 229 3.22 -14.10 10.62
N THR A 230 4.13 -14.22 9.65
CA THR A 230 5.51 -14.70 9.87
C THR A 230 6.49 -13.59 10.26
N VAL A 231 6.06 -12.34 10.11
CA VAL A 231 6.83 -11.13 10.42
C VAL A 231 5.90 -10.13 11.11
N PHE A 232 6.40 -9.52 12.18
CA PHE A 232 5.76 -8.42 12.87
C PHE A 232 6.69 -7.21 12.90
N PHE A 233 6.16 -6.04 13.24
CA PHE A 233 6.93 -4.83 13.47
C PHE A 233 6.85 -4.48 14.95
N VAL A 234 8.00 -4.27 15.58
CA VAL A 234 8.09 -3.99 17.02
C VAL A 234 8.61 -2.58 17.21
N GLU A 235 7.99 -1.85 18.12
CA GLU A 235 8.46 -0.53 18.53
C GLU A 235 9.77 -0.65 19.33
N ASN A 236 10.74 0.23 19.04
CA ASN A 236 12.03 0.29 19.72
C ASN A 236 12.03 1.28 20.87
#